data_AF-J0R3P4-F1
#
_entry.id   AF-J0R3P4-F1
#
_cell.length_a   1.000
_cell.length_b   1.000
_cell.length_c   1.000
_cell.angle_alpha   90.00
_cell.angle_beta   90.00
_cell.angle_gamma   90.00
#
_symmetry.space_group_name_H-M   'P 1'
#
loop_
_entity.id
_entity.type
_entity.pdbx_description
1 polymer ?
#
loop_
_entity_poly.entity_id
_entity_poly.type
_entity_poly.pdbx_seq_one_letter_code
_entity_poly.pdbx_strand_id
1 'polypeptide(L)'
;MERIKNFNECALKNISGKYFCLFDGDDYCLSKEFSKDAIEIMDNDDSISSVVFNFEYRFPNKLQIANYVDINDNKLHEGIVNRYDFICKNYAHSGTFVFRNQLSSSQIKKLASVPFLIDNTIVPFMFQFGELYYKPKLAYSYRVSGGHWDIRPKKEKSVFTILVAAMIAHIAPEFEWAFKRRIVENYDFICKNRKLLKLKIDENIF
;
A
#
# COMPACT_ATOMS: atom_id res chain seq x y z
N MET A 1 -15.33 8.22 -13.11
CA MET A 1 -14.83 7.80 -11.78
C MET A 1 -15.76 6.82 -11.06
N GLU A 2 -17.08 6.98 -11.15
CA GLU A 2 -18.07 6.12 -10.48
C GLU A 2 -17.95 4.61 -10.83
N ARG A 3 -17.64 4.29 -12.09
CA ARG A 3 -17.46 2.90 -12.55
C ARG A 3 -16.27 2.17 -11.90
N ILE A 4 -15.18 2.86 -11.60
CA ILE A 4 -13.98 2.28 -10.94
C ILE A 4 -14.24 2.12 -9.43
N LYS A 5 -14.93 3.10 -8.81
CA LYS A 5 -15.35 3.02 -7.41
C LYS A 5 -16.25 1.80 -7.17
N ASN A 6 -17.21 1.58 -8.06
CA ASN A 6 -18.12 0.44 -8.01
C ASN A 6 -17.41 -0.91 -8.20
N PHE A 7 -16.33 -0.96 -9.00
CA PHE A 7 -15.56 -2.19 -9.21
C PHE A 7 -14.82 -2.61 -7.93
N ASN A 8 -14.14 -1.67 -7.28
CA ASN A 8 -13.38 -1.94 -6.05
C ASN A 8 -14.28 -2.32 -4.87
N GLU A 9 -15.39 -1.59 -4.68
CA GLU A 9 -16.38 -1.94 -3.67
C GLU A 9 -16.99 -3.32 -3.95
N CYS A 10 -17.26 -3.64 -5.22
CA CYS A 10 -17.74 -4.96 -5.62
C CYS A 10 -16.71 -6.05 -5.31
N ALA A 11 -15.43 -5.85 -5.67
CA ALA A 11 -14.37 -6.81 -5.39
C ALA A 11 -14.24 -7.08 -3.89
N LEU A 12 -14.17 -6.03 -3.06
CA LEU A 12 -14.07 -6.15 -1.61
C LEU A 12 -15.29 -6.85 -0.98
N LYS A 13 -16.50 -6.57 -1.46
CA LYS A 13 -17.73 -7.23 -0.98
C LYS A 13 -17.79 -8.73 -1.27
N ASN A 14 -17.09 -9.18 -2.31
CA ASN A 14 -17.09 -10.59 -2.72
C ASN A 14 -15.94 -11.40 -2.08
N ILE A 15 -15.10 -10.78 -1.24
CA ILE A 15 -14.07 -11.52 -0.50
C ILE A 15 -14.74 -12.35 0.59
N SER A 16 -14.77 -13.67 0.41
CA SER A 16 -15.38 -14.63 1.35
C SER A 16 -14.37 -15.50 2.10
N GLY A 17 -13.11 -15.52 1.67
CA GLY A 17 -12.05 -16.31 2.31
C GLY A 17 -11.67 -15.77 3.69
N LYS A 18 -11.15 -16.64 4.57
CA LYS A 18 -10.54 -16.25 5.87
C LYS A 18 -9.31 -15.36 5.67
N TYR A 19 -8.62 -15.54 4.55
CA TYR A 19 -7.43 -14.80 4.15
C TYR A 19 -7.58 -14.33 2.70
N PHE A 20 -6.91 -13.23 2.35
CA PHE A 20 -6.91 -12.72 0.97
C PHE A 20 -5.61 -12.00 0.62
N CYS A 21 -5.36 -11.89 -0.69
CA CYS A 21 -4.26 -11.12 -1.28
C CYS A 21 -4.83 -10.18 -2.34
N LEU A 22 -4.11 -9.10 -2.65
CA LEU A 22 -4.50 -8.13 -3.66
C LEU A 22 -3.34 -7.96 -4.65
N PHE A 23 -3.56 -8.36 -5.90
CA PHE A 23 -2.57 -8.32 -6.97
C PHE A 23 -3.01 -7.37 -8.07
N ASP A 24 -2.06 -6.59 -8.59
CA ASP A 24 -2.25 -5.92 -9.87
C ASP A 24 -2.12 -6.94 -11.01
N GLY A 25 -2.87 -6.71 -12.09
CA GLY A 25 -3.05 -7.72 -13.15
C GLY A 25 -1.80 -8.03 -13.97
N ASP A 26 -0.75 -7.23 -13.86
CA ASP A 26 0.52 -7.37 -14.57
C ASP A 26 1.70 -7.84 -13.70
N ASP A 27 1.43 -8.19 -12.43
CA ASP A 27 2.41 -8.69 -11.48
C ASP A 27 2.41 -10.22 -11.34
N TYR A 28 3.47 -10.76 -10.72
CA TYR A 28 3.67 -12.20 -10.60
C TYR A 28 3.93 -12.64 -9.16
N CYS A 29 3.29 -13.73 -8.74
CA CYS A 29 3.70 -14.49 -7.56
C CYS A 29 4.92 -15.36 -7.89
N LEU A 30 6.00 -15.20 -7.13
CA LEU A 30 7.24 -15.95 -7.31
C LEU A 30 7.23 -17.29 -6.56
N SER A 31 6.35 -17.42 -5.59
CA SER A 31 6.13 -18.65 -4.84
C SER A 31 4.63 -18.86 -4.67
N LYS A 32 4.17 -20.10 -4.64
CA LYS A 32 2.79 -20.42 -4.20
C LYS A 32 2.73 -20.60 -2.68
N GLU A 33 3.87 -20.96 -2.08
CA GLU A 33 3.99 -21.27 -0.66
C GLU A 33 3.93 -20.05 0.25
N PHE A 34 4.15 -18.82 -0.24
CA PHE A 34 4.08 -17.63 0.63
C PHE A 34 2.70 -17.49 1.29
N SER A 35 1.63 -17.84 0.56
CA SER A 35 0.27 -17.82 1.09
C SER A 35 0.10 -18.83 2.22
N LYS A 36 0.66 -20.03 2.06
CA LYS A 36 0.69 -21.07 3.09
C LYS A 36 1.47 -20.63 4.33
N ASP A 37 2.67 -20.10 4.14
CA ASP A 37 3.51 -19.58 5.23
C ASP A 37 2.75 -18.51 6.04
N ALA A 38 2.07 -17.58 5.34
CA ALA A 38 1.30 -16.53 5.99
C ALA A 38 0.11 -17.07 6.78
N ILE A 39 -0.61 -18.04 6.22
CA ILE A 39 -1.75 -18.70 6.87
C ILE A 39 -1.28 -19.42 8.13
N GLU A 40 -0.17 -20.16 8.08
CA GLU A 40 0.39 -20.85 9.25
C GLU A 40 0.81 -19.87 10.34
N ILE A 41 1.44 -18.74 9.98
CA ILE A 41 1.80 -17.68 10.94
C ILE A 41 0.53 -17.11 11.61
N MET A 42 -0.48 -16.78 10.82
CA MET A 42 -1.73 -16.21 11.32
C MET A 42 -2.59 -17.22 12.09
N ASP A 43 -2.63 -18.49 11.71
CA ASP A 43 -3.37 -19.52 12.46
C ASP A 43 -2.71 -19.84 13.81
N ASN A 44 -1.40 -19.61 13.96
CA ASN A 44 -0.68 -19.79 15.21
C ASN A 44 -0.78 -18.57 16.16
N ASP A 45 -1.08 -17.38 15.65
CA ASP A 45 -1.25 -16.15 16.43
C ASP A 45 -2.37 -15.27 15.86
N ASP A 46 -3.51 -15.28 16.55
CA ASP A 46 -4.70 -14.52 16.15
C ASP A 46 -4.53 -13.00 16.28
N SER A 47 -3.49 -12.50 16.95
CA SER A 47 -3.17 -11.07 16.97
C SER A 47 -2.63 -10.58 15.62
N ILE A 48 -2.06 -11.48 14.81
CA ILE A 48 -1.52 -11.16 13.49
C ILE A 48 -2.65 -11.06 12.47
N SER A 49 -2.75 -9.89 11.83
CA SER A 49 -3.75 -9.61 10.78
C SER A 49 -3.14 -9.53 9.39
N SER A 50 -1.82 -9.33 9.29
CA SER A 50 -1.12 -9.08 8.04
C SER A 50 0.25 -9.73 8.07
N VAL A 51 0.61 -10.45 7.00
CA VAL A 51 1.96 -10.98 6.79
C VAL A 51 2.53 -10.37 5.52
N VAL A 52 3.72 -9.77 5.63
CA VAL A 52 4.41 -9.10 4.52
C VAL A 52 5.68 -9.82 4.11
N PHE A 53 5.91 -9.91 2.81
CA PHE A 53 7.02 -10.64 2.18
C PHE A 53 7.92 -9.71 1.37
N ASN A 54 9.16 -10.14 1.10
CA ASN A 54 10.03 -9.41 0.19
C ASN A 54 9.56 -9.55 -1.26
N PHE A 55 10.00 -8.62 -2.09
CA PHE A 55 9.62 -8.56 -3.49
C PHE A 55 10.80 -8.17 -4.39
N GLU A 56 10.60 -8.23 -5.70
CA GLU A 56 11.56 -7.73 -6.67
C GLU A 56 10.88 -6.74 -7.61
N TYR A 57 11.65 -5.73 -8.03
CA TYR A 57 11.33 -4.90 -9.18
C TYR A 57 11.82 -5.59 -10.45
N ARG A 58 10.92 -5.81 -11.39
CA ARG A 58 11.21 -6.36 -12.71
C ARG A 58 11.11 -5.27 -13.76
N PHE A 59 12.24 -4.67 -14.08
CA PHE A 59 12.41 -3.75 -15.20
C PHE A 59 12.64 -4.55 -16.50
N PRO A 60 12.44 -3.95 -17.69
CA PRO A 60 12.66 -4.64 -18.96
C PRO A 60 14.06 -5.27 -19.08
N ASN A 61 15.07 -4.63 -18.51
CA ASN A 61 16.47 -5.02 -18.64
C ASN A 61 17.15 -5.36 -17.31
N LYS A 62 16.42 -5.40 -16.19
CA LYS A 62 17.02 -5.58 -14.85
C LYS A 62 16.01 -6.17 -13.87
N LEU A 63 16.50 -7.07 -13.03
CA LEU A 63 15.83 -7.50 -11.80
C LEU A 63 16.51 -6.84 -10.60
N GLN A 64 15.74 -6.31 -9.68
CA GLN A 64 16.24 -5.72 -8.44
C GLN A 64 15.43 -6.23 -7.25
N ILE A 65 16.06 -7.01 -6.38
CA ILE A 65 15.44 -7.43 -5.12
C ILE A 65 15.24 -6.19 -4.25
N ALA A 66 14.04 -6.07 -3.70
CA ALA A 66 13.66 -5.01 -2.78
C ALA A 66 13.24 -5.66 -1.46
N ASN A 67 13.89 -5.22 -0.40
CA ASN A 67 13.51 -5.55 0.96
C ASN A 67 12.81 -4.32 1.55
N TYR A 68 11.86 -4.57 2.45
CA TYR A 68 11.34 -3.48 3.27
C TYR A 68 12.44 -2.97 4.20
N VAL A 69 12.61 -1.66 4.23
CA VAL A 69 13.64 -0.93 4.98
C VAL A 69 13.59 -1.36 6.43
N ASP A 70 14.79 -1.72 6.91
CA ASP A 70 15.11 -2.28 8.22
C ASP A 70 14.25 -1.72 9.36
N ILE A 71 13.50 -2.63 9.98
CA ILE A 71 12.56 -2.28 11.03
C ILE A 71 13.25 -2.22 12.39
N ASN A 72 14.46 -2.79 12.56
CA ASN A 72 15.32 -2.56 13.74
C ASN A 72 16.81 -2.73 13.36
N ASP A 73 17.65 -1.71 13.58
CA ASP A 73 19.11 -1.80 13.67
C ASP A 73 19.87 -2.63 12.59
N ASN A 74 19.60 -2.39 11.31
CA ASN A 74 20.34 -2.99 10.19
C ASN A 74 20.30 -4.54 10.13
N LYS A 75 19.27 -5.16 10.74
CA LYS A 75 19.08 -6.61 10.65
C LYS A 75 17.63 -6.93 10.28
N LEU A 76 17.49 -7.53 9.09
CA LEU A 76 16.26 -8.13 8.59
C LEU A 76 15.88 -9.34 9.46
N HIS A 77 15.21 -9.07 10.58
CA HIS A 77 14.68 -10.11 11.45
C HIS A 77 13.24 -10.42 11.06
N GLU A 78 12.97 -11.71 10.86
CA GLU A 78 11.62 -12.24 10.77
C GLU A 78 10.89 -12.01 12.09
N GLY A 79 9.62 -11.62 12.05
CA GLY A 79 8.79 -11.46 13.26
C GLY A 79 7.75 -10.35 13.18
N ILE A 80 7.11 -10.08 14.32
CA ILE A 80 6.20 -8.94 14.47
C ILE A 80 6.99 -7.64 14.36
N VAL A 81 6.45 -6.70 13.60
CA VAL A 81 7.09 -5.42 13.28
C VAL A 81 6.16 -4.26 13.59
N ASN A 82 6.74 -3.13 14.01
CA ASN A 82 5.96 -1.94 14.32
C ASN A 82 5.35 -1.35 13.03
N ARG A 83 4.02 -1.44 12.92
CA ARG A 83 3.21 -0.95 11.80
C ARG A 83 3.38 0.56 11.51
N TYR A 84 3.62 1.38 12.54
CA TYR A 84 3.86 2.82 12.37
C TYR A 84 5.24 3.08 11.76
N ASP A 85 6.28 2.44 12.29
CA ASP A 85 7.64 2.56 11.74
C ASP A 85 7.72 2.00 10.32
N PHE A 86 6.99 0.90 10.06
CA PHE A 86 6.85 0.35 8.73
C PHE A 86 6.29 1.40 7.75
N ILE A 87 5.16 2.03 8.08
CA ILE A 87 4.56 3.08 7.25
C ILE A 87 5.48 4.31 7.11
N CYS A 88 6.25 4.68 8.15
CA CYS A 88 7.18 5.80 8.07
C CYS A 88 8.29 5.57 7.04
N LYS A 89 8.79 4.33 6.96
CA LYS A 89 10.02 4.00 6.23
C LYS A 89 9.75 3.40 4.84
N ASN A 90 8.58 2.80 4.63
CA ASN A 90 8.32 1.96 3.47
C ASN A 90 7.15 2.44 2.64
N TYR A 91 7.32 2.41 1.31
CA TYR A 91 6.20 2.19 0.38
C TYR A 91 6.04 0.69 0.19
N ALA A 92 4.81 0.18 0.30
CA ALA A 92 4.55 -1.25 0.21
C ALA A 92 3.43 -1.54 -0.77
N HIS A 93 3.73 -2.40 -1.75
CA HIS A 93 2.78 -2.94 -2.71
C HIS A 93 1.83 -3.90 -2.00
N SER A 94 0.52 -3.79 -2.20
CA SER A 94 -0.43 -4.70 -1.53
C SER A 94 -0.23 -6.16 -1.93
N GLY A 95 0.36 -6.42 -3.11
CA GLY A 95 0.69 -7.75 -3.60
C GLY A 95 1.77 -8.48 -2.80
N THR A 96 2.50 -7.80 -1.92
CA THR A 96 3.46 -8.45 -1.01
C THR A 96 2.83 -8.96 0.28
N PHE A 97 1.52 -8.79 0.45
CA PHE A 97 0.83 -9.12 1.67
C PHE A 97 -0.13 -10.29 1.50
N VAL A 98 -0.32 -11.01 2.60
CA VAL A 98 -1.51 -11.81 2.86
C VAL A 98 -2.20 -11.20 4.07
N PHE A 99 -3.49 -10.91 3.94
CA PHE A 99 -4.30 -10.30 4.99
C PHE A 99 -5.29 -11.30 5.56
N ARG A 100 -5.53 -11.23 6.87
CA ARG A 100 -6.72 -11.83 7.50
C ARG A 100 -7.94 -11.02 7.10
N ASN A 101 -8.99 -11.71 6.68
CA ASN A 101 -10.25 -11.07 6.34
C ASN A 101 -11.04 -10.73 7.60
N GLN A 102 -10.94 -9.47 8.02
CA GLN A 102 -11.70 -8.89 9.13
C GLN A 102 -12.63 -7.76 8.66
N LEU A 103 -12.89 -7.69 7.35
CA LEU A 103 -13.65 -6.60 6.73
C LEU A 103 -15.16 -6.78 6.92
N SER A 104 -15.74 -5.90 7.73
CA SER A 104 -17.19 -5.69 7.82
C SER A 104 -17.71 -4.83 6.68
N SER A 105 -19.03 -4.88 6.45
CA SER A 105 -19.69 -4.05 5.44
C SER A 105 -19.45 -2.54 5.63
N SER A 106 -19.33 -2.06 6.89
CA SER A 106 -19.04 -0.65 7.16
C SER A 106 -17.59 -0.30 6.84
N GLN A 107 -16.65 -1.19 7.14
CA GLN A 107 -15.23 -1.02 6.78
C GLN A 107 -15.02 -1.03 5.27
N ILE A 108 -15.70 -1.92 4.54
CA ILE A 108 -15.65 -1.94 3.08
C ILE A 108 -16.18 -0.61 2.51
N LYS A 109 -17.32 -0.11 3.01
CA LYS A 109 -17.86 1.20 2.59
C LYS A 109 -16.89 2.35 2.91
N LYS A 110 -16.24 2.31 4.08
CA LYS A 110 -15.26 3.33 4.49
C LYS A 110 -14.04 3.31 3.56
N LEU A 111 -13.47 2.15 3.28
CA LEU A 111 -12.34 1.99 2.36
C LEU A 111 -12.74 2.37 0.92
N ALA A 112 -13.92 1.97 0.46
CA ALA A 112 -14.44 2.31 -0.86
C ALA A 112 -14.87 3.79 -0.99
N SER A 113 -14.94 4.54 0.11
CA SER A 113 -15.36 5.95 0.09
C SER A 113 -14.32 6.87 -0.56
N VAL A 114 -13.03 6.48 -0.52
CA VAL A 114 -11.96 7.31 -1.05
C VAL A 114 -11.94 7.30 -2.59
N PRO A 115 -11.51 8.40 -3.23
CA PRO A 115 -11.44 8.48 -4.69
C PRO A 115 -10.48 7.48 -5.35
N PHE A 116 -9.43 7.07 -4.62
CA PHE A 116 -8.41 6.15 -5.14
C PHE A 116 -8.17 5.03 -4.13
N LEU A 117 -8.48 3.80 -4.55
CA LEU A 117 -8.09 2.62 -3.81
C LEU A 117 -6.78 2.08 -4.41
N ILE A 118 -5.68 2.42 -3.76
CA ILE A 118 -4.30 2.07 -4.15
C ILE A 118 -3.55 1.53 -2.93
N ASP A 119 -2.37 0.95 -3.14
CA ASP A 119 -1.45 0.45 -2.11
C ASP A 119 -1.39 1.34 -0.85
N ASN A 120 -1.12 2.63 -1.03
CA ASN A 120 -0.98 3.58 0.06
C ASN A 120 -2.26 3.82 0.86
N THR A 121 -3.43 3.46 0.34
CA THR A 121 -4.71 3.52 1.07
C THR A 121 -5.10 2.17 1.64
N ILE A 122 -4.83 1.08 0.89
CA ILE A 122 -5.17 -0.29 1.27
C ILE A 122 -4.32 -0.71 2.47
N VAL A 123 -2.99 -0.61 2.36
CA VAL A 123 -2.07 -1.15 3.37
C VAL A 123 -2.27 -0.49 4.74
N PRO A 124 -2.27 0.86 4.88
CA PRO A 124 -2.57 1.47 6.17
C PRO A 124 -3.98 1.15 6.68
N PHE A 125 -4.96 1.00 5.78
CA PHE A 125 -6.30 0.63 6.20
C PHE A 125 -6.33 -0.78 6.83
N MET A 126 -5.63 -1.74 6.20
CA MET A 126 -5.56 -3.12 6.68
C MET A 126 -4.79 -3.26 7.99
N PHE A 127 -3.78 -2.42 8.23
CA PHE A 127 -3.02 -2.47 9.47
C PHE A 127 -3.84 -2.13 10.72
N GLN A 128 -5.06 -1.59 10.58
CA GLN A 128 -5.98 -1.31 11.70
C GLN A 128 -6.52 -2.58 12.37
N PHE A 129 -6.35 -3.77 11.78
CA PHE A 129 -7.02 -4.99 12.23
C PHE A 129 -6.16 -5.90 13.12
N GLY A 130 -4.87 -5.60 13.31
CA GLY A 130 -3.99 -6.35 14.19
C GLY A 130 -2.51 -6.09 13.89
N GLU A 131 -1.67 -7.00 14.35
CA GLU A 131 -0.22 -6.92 14.19
C GLU A 131 0.21 -7.23 12.74
N LEU A 132 1.37 -6.67 12.38
CA LEU A 132 2.07 -6.92 11.13
C LEU A 132 3.25 -7.87 11.40
N TYR A 133 3.30 -8.98 10.66
CA TYR A 133 4.43 -9.90 10.69
C TYR A 133 5.24 -9.79 9.39
N TYR A 134 6.56 -9.65 9.50
CA TYR A 134 7.47 -9.64 8.37
C TYR A 134 8.13 -11.01 8.18
N LYS A 135 8.01 -11.57 6.97
CA LYS A 135 8.65 -12.81 6.54
C LYS A 135 9.67 -12.48 5.44
N PRO A 136 11.00 -12.58 5.68
CA PRO A 136 12.04 -12.16 4.72
C PRO A 136 12.23 -13.14 3.55
N LYS A 137 11.13 -13.60 2.94
CA LYS A 137 11.08 -14.50 1.79
C LYS A 137 10.60 -13.73 0.57
N LEU A 138 11.26 -13.94 -0.57
CA LEU A 138 10.87 -13.34 -1.84
C LEU A 138 9.58 -14.01 -2.35
N ALA A 139 8.49 -13.25 -2.47
CA ALA A 139 7.17 -13.79 -2.83
C ALA A 139 6.52 -13.12 -4.04
N TYR A 140 6.92 -11.89 -4.37
CA TYR A 140 6.21 -11.05 -5.33
C TYR A 140 7.17 -10.37 -6.31
N SER A 141 6.76 -10.25 -7.57
CA SER A 141 7.49 -9.55 -8.63
C SER A 141 6.62 -8.42 -9.14
N TYR A 142 7.05 -7.19 -8.86
CA TYR A 142 6.39 -5.97 -9.33
C TYR A 142 6.97 -5.55 -10.68
N ARG A 143 6.13 -5.46 -11.70
CA ARG A 143 6.58 -5.12 -13.05
C ARG A 143 6.70 -3.60 -13.22
N VAL A 144 7.92 -3.13 -13.50
CA VAL A 144 8.15 -1.71 -13.78
C VAL A 144 8.14 -1.49 -15.29
N SER A 145 7.03 -0.99 -15.82
CA SER A 145 6.82 -0.83 -17.26
C SER A 145 6.47 0.61 -17.70
N GLY A 146 6.98 1.63 -17.01
CA GLY A 146 6.71 3.03 -17.37
C GLY A 146 5.24 3.39 -17.15
N GLY A 147 4.66 2.89 -16.06
CA GLY A 147 3.25 3.06 -15.75
C GLY A 147 2.88 4.53 -15.58
N HIS A 148 1.58 4.81 -15.50
CA HIS A 148 1.05 6.17 -15.36
C HIS A 148 1.66 6.95 -14.19
N TRP A 149 2.09 6.26 -13.11
CA TRP A 149 2.81 6.92 -12.03
C TRP A 149 4.20 7.38 -12.46
N ASP A 150 4.99 6.52 -13.10
CA ASP A 150 6.40 6.76 -13.42
C ASP A 150 6.59 7.99 -14.32
N ILE A 151 5.72 8.15 -15.32
CA ILE A 151 5.78 9.24 -16.29
C ILE A 151 5.33 10.60 -15.73
N ARG A 152 4.71 10.64 -14.54
CA ARG A 152 4.21 11.91 -13.97
C ARG A 152 5.36 12.83 -13.57
N PRO A 153 5.24 14.14 -13.86
CA PRO A 153 6.14 15.15 -13.32
C PRO A 153 6.17 15.13 -11.79
N LYS A 154 7.33 15.46 -11.20
CA LYS A 154 7.52 15.51 -9.73
C LYS A 154 6.42 16.34 -9.02
N LYS A 155 6.01 17.46 -9.60
CA LYS A 155 4.94 18.31 -9.05
C LYS A 155 3.62 17.56 -8.88
N GLU A 156 3.22 16.75 -9.87
CA GLU A 156 1.98 15.99 -9.83
C GLU A 156 2.08 14.85 -8.83
N LYS A 157 3.22 14.15 -8.80
CA LYS A 157 3.50 13.11 -7.81
C LYS A 157 3.41 13.64 -6.39
N SER A 158 3.97 14.82 -6.12
CA SER A 158 3.91 15.44 -4.78
C SER A 158 2.50 15.89 -4.41
N VAL A 159 1.74 16.51 -5.33
CA VAL A 159 0.33 16.85 -5.07
C VAL A 159 -0.50 15.59 -4.80
N PHE A 160 -0.37 14.57 -5.65
CA PHE A 160 -1.10 13.32 -5.49
C PHE A 160 -0.76 12.63 -4.16
N THR A 161 0.51 12.58 -3.79
CA THR A 161 0.96 12.01 -2.50
C THR A 161 0.33 12.73 -1.30
N ILE A 162 0.21 14.07 -1.35
CA ILE A 162 -0.47 14.85 -0.29
C ILE A 162 -1.97 14.54 -0.25
N LEU A 163 -2.64 14.41 -1.41
CA LEU A 163 -4.04 14.03 -1.46
C LEU A 163 -4.27 12.64 -0.84
N VAL A 164 -3.37 11.69 -1.11
CA VAL A 164 -3.40 10.36 -0.48
C VAL A 164 -3.24 10.45 1.04
N ALA A 165 -2.39 11.35 1.55
CA ALA A 165 -2.28 11.55 3.00
C ALA A 165 -3.59 12.02 3.65
N ALA A 166 -4.35 12.90 2.97
CA ALA A 166 -5.67 13.31 3.44
C ALA A 166 -6.67 12.14 3.42
N MET A 167 -6.59 11.25 2.42
CA MET A 167 -7.41 10.04 2.38
C MET A 167 -7.09 9.10 3.55
N ILE A 168 -5.82 8.89 3.86
CA ILE A 168 -5.39 8.05 4.98
C ILE A 168 -5.84 8.64 6.30
N ALA A 169 -5.72 9.96 6.51
CA ALA A 169 -6.26 10.63 7.69
C ALA A 169 -7.76 10.37 7.87
N HIS A 170 -8.51 10.21 6.78
CA HIS A 170 -9.93 9.85 6.83
C HIS A 170 -10.17 8.36 7.14
N ILE A 171 -9.50 7.46 6.41
CA ILE A 171 -9.82 6.02 6.47
C ILE A 171 -9.07 5.24 7.55
N ALA A 172 -7.87 5.69 7.90
CA ALA A 172 -6.96 5.08 8.86
C ALA A 172 -6.24 6.17 9.69
N PRO A 173 -7.00 6.96 10.48
CA PRO A 173 -6.48 8.15 11.17
C PRO A 173 -5.30 7.85 12.11
N GLU A 174 -5.23 6.64 12.68
CA GLU A 174 -4.11 6.26 13.54
C GLU A 174 -2.76 6.37 12.80
N PHE A 175 -2.71 6.11 11.49
CA PHE A 175 -1.48 6.17 10.69
C PHE A 175 -1.20 7.53 10.05
N GLU A 176 -2.03 8.55 10.31
CA GLU A 176 -1.87 9.87 9.70
C GLU A 176 -0.47 10.45 9.93
N TRP A 177 0.00 10.42 11.18
CA TRP A 177 1.32 10.93 11.55
C TRP A 177 2.46 10.15 10.91
N ALA A 178 2.37 8.82 10.91
CA ALA A 178 3.38 7.96 10.31
C ALA A 178 3.50 8.25 8.79
N PHE A 179 2.36 8.37 8.11
CA PHE A 179 2.35 8.67 6.69
C PHE A 179 2.86 10.07 6.38
N LYS A 180 2.44 11.09 7.14
CA LYS A 180 2.94 12.46 7.00
C LYS A 180 4.45 12.53 7.15
N ARG A 181 5.01 11.79 8.11
CA ARG A 181 6.46 11.69 8.30
C ARG A 181 7.15 11.12 7.06
N ARG A 182 6.61 10.06 6.46
CA ARG A 182 7.14 9.47 5.21
C ARG A 182 7.16 10.49 4.06
N ILE A 183 6.17 11.37 4.00
CA ILE A 183 5.98 12.28 2.86
C ILE A 183 6.40 13.74 3.13
N VAL A 184 7.14 14.01 4.21
CA VAL A 184 7.53 15.38 4.60
C VAL A 184 8.21 16.16 3.46
N GLU A 185 9.06 15.50 2.67
CA GLU A 185 9.72 16.13 1.52
C GLU A 185 8.75 16.56 0.43
N ASN A 186 7.61 15.86 0.28
CA ASN A 186 6.56 16.25 -0.66
C ASN A 186 5.83 17.51 -0.18
N TYR A 187 5.55 17.61 1.12
CA TYR A 187 5.00 18.83 1.71
C TYR A 187 5.96 20.01 1.52
N ASP A 188 7.23 19.83 1.84
CA ASP A 188 8.25 20.86 1.67
C ASP A 188 8.38 21.30 0.21
N PHE A 189 8.36 20.34 -0.73
CA PHE A 189 8.40 20.62 -2.14
C PHE A 189 7.20 21.50 -2.57
N ILE A 190 5.99 21.15 -2.15
CA ILE A 190 4.78 21.90 -2.49
C ILE A 190 4.78 23.30 -1.85
N CYS A 191 5.18 23.41 -0.58
CA CYS A 191 5.29 24.69 0.13
C CYS A 191 6.29 25.65 -0.53
N LYS A 192 7.46 25.14 -0.96
CA LYS A 192 8.49 25.91 -1.67
C LYS A 192 8.05 26.31 -3.08
N ASN A 193 7.30 25.46 -3.77
CA ASN A 193 6.90 25.66 -5.17
C ASN A 193 5.46 26.18 -5.33
N ARG A 194 4.79 26.64 -4.26
CA ARG A 194 3.37 27.02 -4.26
C ARG A 194 2.97 28.02 -5.36
N LYS A 195 3.87 28.91 -5.77
CA LYS A 195 3.63 29.89 -6.84
C LYS A 195 3.57 29.25 -8.25
N LEU A 196 4.24 28.12 -8.44
CA LEU A 196 4.28 27.35 -9.69
C LEU A 196 3.12 26.34 -9.80
N LEU A 197 2.41 26.10 -8.69
CA LEU A 197 1.22 25.24 -8.64
C LEU A 197 -0.06 25.98 -9.05
N LYS A 198 0.04 27.19 -9.60
CA LYS A 198 -1.12 27.89 -10.17
C LYS A 198 -1.77 26.95 -11.19
N LEU A 199 -2.95 26.46 -10.84
CA LEU A 199 -3.81 25.67 -11.70
C LEU A 199 -4.10 26.52 -12.94
N LYS A 200 -3.56 26.13 -14.10
CA LYS A 200 -4.31 26.32 -15.32
C LYS A 200 -5.44 25.31 -15.22
N ILE A 201 -6.56 25.71 -14.63
CA ILE A 201 -7.81 24.97 -14.77
C ILE A 201 -8.14 25.12 -16.25
N ASP A 202 -7.90 24.08 -17.03
CA ASP A 202 -8.41 24.02 -18.39
C ASP A 202 -9.92 23.89 -18.24
N GLU A 203 -10.65 24.98 -18.54
CA GLU A 203 -12.11 25.05 -18.40
C GLU A 203 -12.83 24.01 -19.27
N ASN A 204 -12.11 23.30 -20.14
CA ASN A 204 -12.64 22.30 -21.07
C ASN A 204 -12.55 20.83 -20.57
N ILE A 205 -12.13 20.57 -19.32
CA ILE A 205 -11.94 19.19 -18.80
C ILE A 205 -12.97 18.80 -17.71
N PHE A 206 -14.04 19.59 -17.52
CA PHE A 206 -15.18 19.20 -16.69
C PHE A 206 -16.48 19.19 -17.48
#